data_AF-A0A7W0N3H6-F1
#
_entry.id   AF-A0A7W0N3H6-F1
#
_cell.length_a   1.000
_cell.length_b   1.000
_cell.length_c   1.000
_cell.angle_alpha   90.00
_cell.angle_beta   90.00
_cell.angle_gamma   90.00
#
_symmetry.space_group_name_H-M   'P 1'
#
loop_
_entity.id
_entity.type
_entity.pdbx_description
1 polymer ?
#
loop_
_entity_poly.entity_id
_entity_poly.type
_entity_poly.pdbx_seq_one_letter_code
_entity_poly.pdbx_strand_id
1 'polypeptide(L)'
;LVVAMLLLVAWTGSAAWWSIAPERSWDAFNKSAAFAAFLGLGLVLAAVGGRAAARLGAGLLAVATGIVLTWALVAKSVPSLDPEGDRVARLREPVEYWNALALLADIALALGLWLGASRGHRVPVRVAGGLLVFVATLSLLLTLSRVGVATAAVVVFLWLALSEGRRVEGALLLLASAIPAALVGGWAFTRPALVDDVAERADRVADGAVLGLLTLGAAVVVVAFVALGSRRALGEDRRRKVGRLLLAAAGVCAAALLAGFAVAVGSAVSSDVSCAELENDPSRLGSLDLSNRWCWWNEAMDVYAGNAPEGTGSGTFEIARKRYRSDARNVVQPHSVPLQHLADGGVVALGFFMALVLAAGATCFAALRRLDGGERAAAVALVAAPAAYLLHALVDYSWDFLAVTAPLMVALGALAGAGRAPGICRTRPVLAIGAALFAVVLLSSFALPRLAEVRVRESTRALGQGDLTRAKDRVDWARAFNPFSIEPIFALARIEETQGSRHSAEETYVDAAELQPENPETWYALGLFEFQVAPRRLCAAYRFLNQAYTLDPVGQQWREGGPLDVSRDAVNRGACERR
;
A
#
# COMPACT_ATOMS: atom_id res chain seq x y z
N LEU A 1 10.63 15.53 12.25
CA LEU A 1 9.83 14.99 11.14
C LEU A 1 10.68 14.81 9.88
N VAL A 2 11.08 15.91 9.20
CA VAL A 2 11.91 15.84 7.98
C VAL A 2 13.19 15.02 8.19
N VAL A 3 13.93 15.28 9.27
CA VAL A 3 15.16 14.52 9.59
C VAL A 3 14.88 13.02 9.73
N ALA A 4 13.82 12.62 10.45
CA ALA A 4 13.46 11.21 10.61
C ALA A 4 13.12 10.56 9.26
N MET A 5 12.39 11.28 8.39
CA MET A 5 12.09 10.82 7.04
C MET A 5 13.36 10.63 6.21
N LEU A 6 14.28 11.61 6.24
CA LEU A 6 15.54 11.54 5.49
C LEU A 6 16.47 10.43 6.01
N LEU A 7 16.50 10.18 7.33
CA LEU A 7 17.25 9.07 7.91
C LEU A 7 16.70 7.72 7.44
N LEU A 8 15.37 7.56 7.41
CA LEU A 8 14.74 6.36 6.88
C LEU A 8 15.08 6.17 5.39
N VAL A 9 14.95 7.22 4.57
CA VAL A 9 15.31 7.18 3.13
C VAL A 9 16.78 6.81 2.93
N ALA A 10 17.69 7.44 3.69
CA ALA A 10 19.12 7.16 3.60
C ALA A 10 19.44 5.71 3.95
N TRP A 11 18.82 5.18 5.01
CA TRP A 11 18.99 3.79 5.41
C TRP A 11 18.42 2.81 4.38
N THR A 12 17.21 3.05 3.87
CA THR A 12 16.61 2.26 2.78
C THR A 12 17.50 2.24 1.54
N GLY A 13 18.13 3.36 1.20
CA GLY A 13 19.10 3.44 0.10
C GLY A 13 20.39 2.68 0.37
N SER A 14 20.96 2.80 1.58
CA SER A 14 22.16 2.05 1.94
C SER A 14 21.94 0.53 1.94
N ALA A 15 20.71 0.08 2.19
CA ALA A 15 20.37 -1.35 2.21
C ALA A 15 20.66 -2.06 0.88
N ALA A 16 20.76 -1.35 -0.23
CA ALA A 16 21.17 -1.93 -1.51
C ALA A 16 22.58 -2.57 -1.47
N TRP A 17 23.45 -2.18 -0.53
CA TRP A 17 24.83 -2.70 -0.44
C TRP A 17 24.94 -4.13 0.09
N TRP A 18 23.96 -4.57 0.89
CA TRP A 18 23.92 -5.91 1.48
C TRP A 18 22.64 -6.68 1.08
N SER A 19 21.84 -6.10 0.19
CA SER A 19 20.55 -6.65 -0.20
C SER A 19 20.70 -7.95 -0.96
N ILE A 20 19.82 -8.91 -0.67
CA ILE A 20 19.71 -10.14 -1.46
C ILE A 20 19.14 -9.91 -2.87
N ALA A 21 18.53 -8.76 -3.11
CA ALA A 21 18.03 -8.29 -4.39
C ALA A 21 18.18 -6.75 -4.49
N PRO A 22 19.39 -6.25 -4.84
CA PRO A 22 19.72 -4.83 -4.78
C PRO A 22 18.82 -3.92 -5.66
N GLU A 23 18.30 -4.41 -6.77
CA GLU A 23 17.32 -3.73 -7.62
C GLU A 23 16.02 -3.44 -6.87
N ARG A 24 15.54 -4.36 -6.03
CA ARG A 24 14.34 -4.14 -5.21
C ARG A 24 14.59 -3.12 -4.10
N SER A 25 15.80 -3.11 -3.55
CA SER A 25 16.21 -2.07 -2.58
C SER A 25 16.36 -0.70 -3.22
N TRP A 26 16.79 -0.64 -4.48
CA TRP A 26 16.77 0.60 -5.26
C TRP A 26 15.34 1.11 -5.49
N ASP A 27 14.40 0.23 -5.84
CA ASP A 27 12.99 0.60 -5.97
C ASP A 27 12.38 1.07 -4.64
N ALA A 28 12.73 0.41 -3.52
CA ALA A 28 12.32 0.82 -2.19
C ALA A 28 12.88 2.20 -1.78
N PHE A 29 14.13 2.50 -2.16
CA PHE A 29 14.75 3.82 -1.97
C PHE A 29 13.99 4.89 -2.76
N ASN A 30 13.76 4.64 -4.06
CA ASN A 30 12.99 5.53 -4.93
C ASN A 30 11.61 5.80 -4.30
N LYS A 31 10.85 4.77 -3.95
CA LYS A 31 9.55 4.90 -3.28
C LYS A 31 9.61 5.78 -2.01
N SER A 32 10.60 5.54 -1.13
CA SER A 32 10.77 6.31 0.10
C SER A 32 11.16 7.77 -0.16
N ALA A 33 11.97 8.03 -1.20
CA ALA A 33 12.32 9.38 -1.61
C ALA A 33 11.12 10.14 -2.20
N ALA A 34 10.22 9.46 -2.92
CA ALA A 34 8.93 10.06 -3.34
C ALA A 34 8.11 10.49 -2.12
N PHE A 35 8.03 9.67 -1.08
CA PHE A 35 7.32 10.02 0.16
C PHE A 35 7.93 11.28 0.82
N ALA A 36 9.26 11.40 0.83
CA ALA A 36 9.94 12.60 1.33
C ALA A 36 9.64 13.84 0.47
N ALA A 37 9.53 13.68 -0.85
CA ALA A 37 9.12 14.76 -1.75
C ALA A 37 7.67 15.23 -1.49
N PHE A 38 6.73 14.31 -1.25
CA PHE A 38 5.35 14.66 -0.88
C PHE A 38 5.27 15.34 0.50
N LEU A 39 6.14 14.96 1.44
CA LEU A 39 6.29 15.68 2.71
C LEU A 39 6.77 17.13 2.47
N GLY A 40 7.75 17.29 1.58
CA GLY A 40 8.22 18.59 1.10
C GLY A 40 7.12 19.42 0.43
N LEU A 41 6.29 18.79 -0.41
CA LEU A 41 5.14 19.44 -1.04
C LEU A 41 4.15 19.97 0.00
N GLY A 42 3.86 19.19 1.05
CA GLY A 42 3.04 19.66 2.18
C GLY A 42 3.62 20.88 2.87
N LEU A 43 4.94 20.94 3.07
CA LEU A 43 5.64 22.11 3.64
C LEU A 43 5.54 23.34 2.73
N VAL A 44 5.72 23.16 1.42
CA VAL A 44 5.56 24.23 0.41
C VAL A 44 4.12 24.74 0.40
N LEU A 45 3.13 23.84 0.40
CA LEU A 45 1.71 24.19 0.47
C LEU A 45 1.41 25.01 1.74
N ALA A 46 1.99 24.64 2.89
CA ALA A 46 1.82 25.43 4.10
C ALA A 46 2.48 26.80 4.01
N ALA A 47 3.67 26.90 3.41
CA ALA A 47 4.36 28.17 3.22
C ALA A 47 3.57 29.12 2.31
N VAL A 48 3.06 28.62 1.17
CA VAL A 48 2.21 29.38 0.23
C VAL A 48 0.86 29.73 0.87
N GLY A 49 0.29 28.80 1.63
CA GLY A 49 -1.00 28.98 2.28
C GLY A 49 -1.01 29.96 3.44
N GLY A 50 0.14 30.19 4.08
CA GLY A 50 0.28 31.12 5.20
C GLY A 50 -0.75 30.87 6.31
N ARG A 51 -1.66 31.83 6.51
CA ARG A 51 -2.73 31.75 7.52
C ARG A 51 -3.84 30.74 7.18
N ALA A 52 -3.86 30.21 5.96
CA ALA A 52 -4.83 29.23 5.47
C ALA A 52 -4.21 27.84 5.23
N ALA A 53 -2.98 27.60 5.69
CA ALA A 53 -2.20 26.41 5.38
C ALA A 53 -2.92 25.08 5.67
N ALA A 54 -3.51 24.92 6.87
CA ALA A 54 -4.19 23.68 7.23
C ALA A 54 -5.48 23.51 6.43
N ARG A 55 -6.22 24.60 6.18
CA ARG A 55 -7.43 24.56 5.33
C ARG A 55 -7.14 24.22 3.89
N LEU A 56 -6.05 24.75 3.31
CA LEU A 56 -5.64 24.40 1.95
C LEU A 56 -5.24 22.94 1.85
N GLY A 57 -4.44 22.44 2.81
CA GLY A 57 -4.09 21.02 2.88
C GLY A 57 -5.32 20.12 3.00
N ALA A 58 -6.22 20.43 3.94
CA ALA A 58 -7.46 19.68 4.14
C ALA A 58 -8.38 19.74 2.91
N GLY A 59 -8.52 20.91 2.28
CA GLY A 59 -9.32 21.09 1.07
C GLY A 59 -8.77 20.32 -0.12
N LEU A 60 -7.46 20.36 -0.35
CA LEU A 60 -6.80 19.59 -1.40
C LEU A 60 -7.04 18.09 -1.21
N LEU A 61 -6.82 17.58 0.00
CA LEU A 61 -7.05 16.17 0.30
C LEU A 61 -8.52 15.80 0.17
N ALA A 62 -9.45 16.66 0.58
CA ALA A 62 -10.88 16.39 0.48
C ALA A 62 -11.33 16.24 -0.97
N VAL A 63 -10.81 17.10 -1.86
CA VAL A 63 -11.05 17.00 -3.30
C VAL A 63 -10.42 15.74 -3.87
N ALA A 64 -9.15 15.47 -3.56
CA ALA A 64 -8.42 14.31 -4.06
C ALA A 64 -9.10 12.99 -3.66
N THR A 65 -9.41 12.81 -2.37
CA THR A 65 -10.11 11.61 -1.88
C THR A 65 -11.53 11.53 -2.43
N GLY A 66 -12.22 12.66 -2.56
CA GLY A 66 -13.56 12.70 -3.18
C GLY A 66 -13.54 12.18 -4.61
N ILE A 67 -12.60 12.64 -5.44
CA ILE A 67 -12.43 12.17 -6.82
C ILE A 67 -12.15 10.67 -6.85
N VAL A 68 -11.19 10.20 -6.06
CA VAL A 68 -10.79 8.77 -6.04
C VAL A 68 -11.96 7.87 -5.63
N LEU A 69 -12.67 8.22 -4.55
CA LEU A 69 -13.76 7.39 -4.04
C LEU A 69 -15.00 7.45 -4.94
N THR A 70 -15.30 8.62 -5.53
CA THR A 70 -16.35 8.70 -6.55
C THR A 70 -16.01 7.87 -7.78
N TRP A 71 -14.75 7.91 -8.26
CA TRP A 71 -14.30 7.04 -9.35
C TRP A 71 -14.47 5.57 -9.01
N ALA A 72 -14.08 5.15 -7.81
CA ALA A 72 -14.26 3.77 -7.35
C ALA A 72 -15.73 3.33 -7.43
N LEU A 73 -16.66 4.14 -6.91
CA LEU A 73 -18.10 3.82 -6.97
C LEU A 73 -18.66 3.81 -8.39
N VAL A 74 -18.16 4.70 -9.27
CA VAL A 74 -18.52 4.73 -10.69
C VAL A 74 -18.02 3.47 -11.39
N ALA A 75 -16.77 3.06 -11.16
CA ALA A 75 -16.21 1.83 -11.71
C ALA A 75 -16.99 0.58 -11.25
N LYS A 76 -17.41 0.56 -9.98
CA LYS A 76 -18.25 -0.52 -9.45
C LYS A 76 -19.66 -0.55 -10.06
N SER A 77 -20.20 0.62 -10.41
CA SER A 77 -21.52 0.74 -11.05
C SER A 77 -21.48 0.48 -12.55
N VAL A 78 -20.32 0.64 -13.19
CA VAL A 78 -20.11 0.51 -14.63
C VAL A 78 -18.91 -0.43 -14.86
N PRO A 79 -19.12 -1.76 -14.87
CA PRO A 79 -18.04 -2.75 -14.93
C PRO A 79 -17.09 -2.63 -16.13
N SER A 80 -17.48 -1.95 -17.21
CA SER A 80 -16.57 -1.69 -18.33
C SER A 80 -15.40 -0.77 -17.99
N LEU A 81 -15.49 -0.01 -16.89
CA LEU A 81 -14.42 0.86 -16.40
C LEU A 81 -13.40 0.11 -15.51
N ASP A 82 -13.74 -1.09 -15.06
CA ASP A 82 -12.87 -1.97 -14.29
C ASP A 82 -12.98 -3.41 -14.82
N PRO A 83 -12.29 -3.74 -15.93
CA PRO A 83 -12.34 -5.09 -16.50
C PRO A 83 -11.81 -6.18 -15.55
N GLU A 84 -10.94 -5.85 -14.61
CA GLU A 84 -10.41 -6.80 -13.61
C GLU A 84 -11.36 -6.99 -12.41
N GLY A 85 -12.31 -6.06 -12.21
CA GLY A 85 -13.38 -6.14 -11.21
C GLY A 85 -14.37 -7.29 -11.43
N ASP A 86 -14.32 -7.95 -12.59
CA ASP A 86 -15.06 -9.19 -12.83
C ASP A 86 -14.54 -10.34 -11.94
N ARG A 87 -13.24 -10.32 -11.60
CA ARG A 87 -12.57 -11.37 -10.80
C ARG A 87 -12.69 -11.15 -9.29
N VAL A 88 -12.58 -9.90 -8.85
CA VAL A 88 -12.54 -9.52 -7.44
C VAL A 88 -13.70 -8.59 -7.12
N ALA A 89 -14.60 -9.01 -6.24
CA ALA A 89 -15.80 -8.22 -5.93
C ALA A 89 -15.51 -6.98 -5.07
N ARG A 90 -14.47 -7.05 -4.25
CA ARG A 90 -14.14 -5.98 -3.29
C ARG A 90 -13.72 -4.71 -4.02
N LEU A 91 -14.28 -3.57 -3.58
CA LEU A 91 -13.96 -2.27 -4.16
C LEU A 91 -12.47 -1.96 -4.00
N ARG A 92 -11.74 -1.82 -5.12
CA ARG A 92 -10.28 -1.65 -5.12
C ARG A 92 -9.76 -0.60 -6.09
N GLU A 93 -10.42 -0.40 -7.23
CA GLU A 93 -10.07 0.67 -8.18
C GLU A 93 -10.21 2.06 -7.57
N PRO A 94 -9.39 3.06 -7.97
CA PRO A 94 -8.25 3.00 -8.90
C PRO A 94 -6.92 2.66 -8.21
N VAL A 95 -6.96 2.24 -6.94
CA VAL A 95 -5.76 1.97 -6.13
C VAL A 95 -5.31 0.52 -6.28
N GLU A 96 -6.14 -0.32 -6.93
CA GLU A 96 -5.98 -1.76 -7.13
C GLU A 96 -5.94 -2.60 -5.84
N TYR A 97 -6.04 -1.95 -4.66
CA TYR A 97 -6.04 -2.58 -3.35
C TYR A 97 -7.10 -2.02 -2.40
N TRP A 98 -8.01 -2.91 -1.97
CA TRP A 98 -9.20 -2.56 -1.17
C TRP A 98 -8.88 -1.94 0.21
N ASN A 99 -7.78 -2.33 0.87
CA ASN A 99 -7.47 -1.80 2.22
C ASN A 99 -6.84 -0.42 2.11
N ALA A 100 -6.04 -0.17 1.06
CA ALA A 100 -5.57 1.19 0.75
C ALA A 100 -6.73 2.12 0.36
N LEU A 101 -7.71 1.63 -0.41
CA LEU A 101 -8.90 2.41 -0.72
C LEU A 101 -9.75 2.69 0.54
N ALA A 102 -9.89 1.71 1.44
CA ALA A 102 -10.54 1.91 2.74
C ALA A 102 -9.84 2.97 3.58
N LEU A 103 -8.50 3.00 3.61
CA LEU A 103 -7.73 4.05 4.29
C LEU A 103 -8.00 5.44 3.68
N LEU A 104 -8.15 5.57 2.36
CA LEU A 104 -8.56 6.85 1.75
C LEU A 104 -9.99 7.25 2.16
N ALA A 105 -10.89 6.29 2.30
CA ALA A 105 -12.24 6.53 2.81
C ALA A 105 -12.21 7.00 4.29
N ASP A 106 -11.37 6.39 5.13
CA ASP A 106 -11.17 6.81 6.52
C ASP A 106 -10.71 8.28 6.61
N ILE A 107 -9.76 8.68 5.76
CA ILE A 107 -9.30 10.07 5.65
C ILE A 107 -10.42 10.99 5.18
N ALA A 108 -11.15 10.59 4.14
CA ALA A 108 -12.26 11.36 3.58
C ALA A 108 -13.40 11.59 4.58
N LEU A 109 -13.67 10.63 5.47
CA LEU A 109 -14.68 10.79 6.53
C LEU A 109 -14.38 12.00 7.41
N ALA A 110 -13.15 12.13 7.93
CA ALA A 110 -12.77 13.28 8.76
C ALA A 110 -12.83 14.61 8.00
N LEU A 111 -12.39 14.61 6.74
CA LEU A 111 -12.40 15.79 5.88
C LEU A 111 -13.84 16.24 5.55
N GLY A 112 -14.73 15.29 5.27
CA GLY A 112 -16.15 15.55 5.02
C GLY A 112 -16.86 16.09 6.26
N LEU A 113 -16.56 15.52 7.44
CA LEU A 113 -17.03 16.03 8.73
C LEU A 113 -16.56 17.48 8.97
N TRP A 114 -15.32 17.81 8.63
CA TRP A 114 -14.81 19.18 8.73
C TRP A 114 -15.53 20.16 7.81
N LEU A 115 -15.75 19.79 6.56
CA LEU A 115 -16.48 20.61 5.59
C LEU A 115 -17.95 20.82 6.02
N GLY A 116 -18.62 19.77 6.50
CA GLY A 116 -20.06 19.80 6.77
C GLY A 116 -20.51 20.21 8.17
N ALA A 117 -19.69 20.01 9.20
CA ALA A 117 -20.07 20.26 10.58
C ALA A 117 -19.87 21.73 11.02
N SER A 118 -19.11 22.52 10.26
CA SER A 118 -18.86 23.92 10.61
C SER A 118 -20.07 24.79 10.27
N ARG A 119 -20.67 25.42 11.30
CA ARG A 119 -21.80 26.35 11.12
C ARG A 119 -21.45 27.61 10.33
N GLY A 120 -20.17 27.99 10.28
CA GLY A 120 -19.69 29.14 9.51
C GLY A 120 -19.53 28.87 8.01
N HIS A 121 -19.63 27.61 7.57
CA HIS A 121 -19.55 27.28 6.15
C HIS A 121 -20.89 27.51 5.44
N ARG A 122 -20.83 27.96 4.18
CA ARG A 122 -21.99 28.10 3.31
C ARG A 122 -22.63 26.73 3.07
N VAL A 123 -23.94 26.71 2.82
CA VAL A 123 -24.71 25.47 2.58
C VAL A 123 -24.07 24.57 1.51
N PRO A 124 -23.58 25.08 0.34
CA PRO A 124 -22.94 24.22 -0.66
C PRO A 124 -21.68 23.51 -0.16
N VAL A 125 -20.86 24.17 0.65
CA VAL A 125 -19.66 23.56 1.26
C VAL A 125 -20.07 22.47 2.24
N ARG A 126 -21.15 22.70 2.97
CA ARG A 126 -21.66 21.70 3.92
C ARG A 126 -22.22 20.47 3.22
N VAL A 127 -22.96 20.69 2.14
CA VAL A 127 -23.46 19.63 1.25
C VAL A 127 -22.31 18.85 0.65
N ALA A 128 -21.25 19.50 0.16
CA ALA A 128 -20.05 18.82 -0.32
C ALA A 128 -19.40 17.95 0.77
N GLY A 129 -19.36 18.44 2.01
CA GLY A 129 -18.91 17.65 3.16
C GLY A 129 -19.77 16.41 3.43
N GLY A 130 -21.10 16.56 3.39
CA GLY A 130 -22.03 15.43 3.54
C GLY A 130 -21.90 14.40 2.42
N LEU A 131 -21.78 14.84 1.16
CA LEU A 131 -21.53 13.96 0.02
C LEU A 131 -20.20 13.22 0.14
N LEU A 132 -19.14 13.88 0.64
CA LEU A 132 -17.86 13.22 0.89
C LEU A 132 -17.98 12.15 1.98
N VAL A 133 -18.70 12.41 3.08
CA VAL A 133 -18.98 11.39 4.12
C VAL A 133 -19.80 10.24 3.54
N PHE A 134 -20.80 10.53 2.71
CA PHE A 134 -21.65 9.51 2.06
C PHE A 134 -20.82 8.59 1.15
N VAL A 135 -20.06 9.17 0.22
CA VAL A 135 -19.20 8.42 -0.70
C VAL A 135 -18.16 7.62 0.08
N ALA A 136 -17.50 8.22 1.07
CA ALA A 136 -16.51 7.52 1.89
C ALA A 136 -17.12 6.34 2.65
N THR A 137 -18.29 6.52 3.26
CA THR A 137 -18.99 5.44 3.98
C THR A 137 -19.37 4.30 3.04
N LEU A 138 -19.94 4.62 1.87
CA LEU A 138 -20.34 3.61 0.90
C LEU A 138 -19.12 2.85 0.34
N SER A 139 -18.06 3.57 -0.03
CA SER A 139 -16.80 2.94 -0.47
C SER A 139 -16.21 2.06 0.61
N LEU A 140 -16.19 2.52 1.87
CA LEU A 140 -15.69 1.73 3.00
C LEU A 140 -16.44 0.40 3.15
N LEU A 141 -17.77 0.43 3.07
CA LEU A 141 -18.59 -0.79 3.10
C LEU A 141 -18.24 -1.72 1.93
N LEU A 142 -18.13 -1.21 0.70
CA LEU A 142 -17.86 -2.03 -0.48
C LEU A 142 -16.41 -2.52 -0.61
N THR A 143 -15.46 -1.94 0.14
CA THR A 143 -14.10 -2.52 0.26
C THR A 143 -14.08 -3.82 1.07
N LEU A 144 -15.16 -4.07 1.83
CA LEU A 144 -15.29 -5.12 2.84
C LEU A 144 -14.13 -5.11 3.85
N SER A 145 -13.43 -3.98 4.05
CA SER A 145 -12.24 -3.91 4.92
C SER A 145 -12.61 -3.83 6.39
N ARG A 146 -12.32 -4.90 7.15
CA ARG A 146 -12.45 -4.93 8.62
C ARG A 146 -11.61 -3.85 9.31
N VAL A 147 -10.36 -3.72 8.87
CA VAL A 147 -9.41 -2.72 9.40
C VAL A 147 -9.90 -1.31 9.09
N GLY A 148 -10.45 -1.11 7.88
CA GLY A 148 -11.13 0.14 7.52
C GLY A 148 -12.28 0.48 8.46
N VAL A 149 -13.21 -0.45 8.70
CA VAL A 149 -14.35 -0.21 9.60
C VAL A 149 -13.91 0.14 11.02
N ALA A 150 -12.94 -0.59 11.58
CA ALA A 150 -12.36 -0.27 12.89
C ALA A 150 -11.68 1.11 12.90
N THR A 151 -10.95 1.44 11.84
CA THR A 151 -10.26 2.72 11.69
C THR A 151 -11.24 3.89 11.56
N ALA A 152 -12.32 3.74 10.79
CA ALA A 152 -13.38 4.74 10.68
C ALA A 152 -13.99 5.09 12.03
N ALA A 153 -14.24 4.09 12.89
CA ALA A 153 -14.73 4.33 14.25
C ALA A 153 -13.74 5.16 15.09
N VAL A 154 -12.44 4.85 15.01
CA VAL A 154 -11.39 5.64 15.69
C VAL A 154 -11.30 7.06 15.11
N VAL A 155 -11.36 7.22 13.80
CA VAL A 155 -11.34 8.54 13.13
C VAL A 155 -12.53 9.39 13.55
N VAL A 156 -13.74 8.83 13.57
CA VAL A 156 -14.96 9.51 14.03
C VAL A 156 -14.83 9.89 15.51
N PHE A 157 -14.33 8.99 16.35
CA PHE A 157 -14.08 9.27 17.76
C PHE A 157 -13.09 10.43 17.93
N LEU A 158 -11.95 10.41 17.23
CA LEU A 158 -10.95 11.48 17.26
C LEU A 158 -11.54 12.82 16.82
N TRP A 159 -12.34 12.82 15.75
CA TRP A 159 -13.05 14.03 15.29
C TRP A 159 -13.95 14.61 16.38
N LEU A 160 -14.79 13.78 17.00
CA LEU A 160 -15.71 14.20 18.06
C LEU A 160 -14.99 14.63 19.34
N ALA A 161 -13.88 13.97 19.69
CA ALA A 161 -13.08 14.30 20.85
C ALA A 161 -12.46 15.70 20.71
N LEU A 162 -11.83 15.97 19.56
CA LEU A 162 -11.03 17.18 19.32
C LEU A 162 -11.85 18.39 18.83
N SER A 163 -13.07 18.17 18.32
CA SER A 163 -13.98 19.20 17.82
C SER A 163 -14.97 19.70 18.88
N GLU A 164 -14.43 20.20 20.00
CA GLU A 164 -15.24 20.80 21.06
C GLU A 164 -16.19 21.88 20.49
N GLY A 165 -17.46 21.81 20.86
CA GLY A 165 -18.51 22.72 20.37
C GLY A 165 -19.15 22.34 19.02
N ARG A 166 -18.64 21.34 18.29
CA ARG A 166 -19.19 20.85 17.00
C ARG A 166 -19.59 19.38 16.99
N ARG A 167 -19.60 18.73 18.16
CA ARG A 167 -19.88 17.29 18.30
C ARG A 167 -21.24 16.89 17.75
N VAL A 168 -22.25 17.70 18.04
CA VAL A 168 -23.63 17.41 17.64
C VAL A 168 -23.82 17.62 16.14
N GLU A 169 -23.25 18.69 15.58
CA GLU A 169 -23.28 18.98 14.15
C GLU A 169 -22.54 17.90 13.36
N GLY A 170 -21.37 17.48 13.85
CA GLY A 170 -20.61 16.37 13.27
C GLY A 170 -21.40 15.07 13.29
N ALA A 171 -22.01 14.72 14.42
CA ALA A 171 -22.81 13.50 14.53
C ALA A 171 -24.09 13.55 13.66
N LEU A 172 -24.79 14.68 13.61
CA LEU A 172 -25.97 14.83 12.76
C LEU A 172 -25.60 14.75 11.28
N LEU A 173 -24.49 15.36 10.86
CA LEU A 173 -23.98 15.23 9.50
C LEU A 173 -23.59 13.79 9.19
N LEU A 174 -22.90 13.12 10.12
CA LEU A 174 -22.52 11.72 10.01
C LEU A 174 -23.77 10.86 9.81
N LEU A 175 -24.79 11.00 10.65
CA LEU A 175 -26.05 10.25 10.53
C LEU A 175 -26.78 10.57 9.21
N ALA A 176 -26.88 11.84 8.85
CA ALA A 176 -27.55 12.28 7.62
C ALA A 176 -26.88 11.75 6.34
N SER A 177 -25.59 11.41 6.40
CA SER A 177 -24.80 10.97 5.25
C SER A 177 -24.51 9.46 5.27
N ALA A 178 -24.16 8.91 6.42
CA ALA A 178 -23.82 7.50 6.60
C ALA A 178 -25.04 6.58 6.60
N ILE A 179 -26.23 7.03 7.04
CA ILE A 179 -27.45 6.19 6.99
C ILE A 179 -27.84 5.91 5.53
N PRO A 180 -27.99 6.91 4.63
CA PRO A 180 -28.24 6.62 3.22
C PRO A 180 -27.16 5.72 2.59
N ALA A 181 -25.88 5.93 2.93
CA ALA A 181 -24.79 5.08 2.45
C ALA A 181 -24.92 3.63 2.94
N ALA A 182 -25.25 3.43 4.21
CA ALA A 182 -25.45 2.11 4.80
C ALA A 182 -26.67 1.38 4.22
N LEU A 183 -27.73 2.10 3.87
CA LEU A 183 -28.89 1.51 3.18
C LEU A 183 -28.53 1.02 1.77
N VAL A 184 -27.77 1.83 1.01
CA VAL A 184 -27.28 1.43 -0.33
C VAL A 184 -26.29 0.27 -0.22
N GLY A 185 -25.34 0.34 0.71
CA GLY A 185 -24.37 -0.74 0.95
C GLY A 185 -25.03 -2.03 1.43
N GLY A 186 -26.01 -1.94 2.33
CA GLY A 186 -26.80 -3.08 2.79
C GLY A 186 -27.60 -3.73 1.67
N TRP A 187 -28.18 -2.93 0.77
CA TRP A 187 -28.79 -3.45 -0.46
C TRP A 187 -27.75 -4.14 -1.35
N ALA A 188 -26.57 -3.55 -1.55
CA ALA A 188 -25.50 -4.14 -2.36
C ALA A 188 -25.04 -5.49 -1.80
N PHE A 189 -25.01 -5.65 -0.46
CA PHE A 189 -24.67 -6.91 0.19
C PHE A 189 -25.67 -8.04 -0.05
N THR A 190 -26.90 -7.73 -0.48
CA THR A 190 -27.88 -8.74 -0.90
C THR A 190 -27.72 -9.19 -2.35
N ARG A 191 -26.71 -8.67 -3.07
CA ARG A 191 -26.48 -8.92 -4.50
C ARG A 191 -25.17 -9.69 -4.70
N PRO A 192 -25.22 -11.01 -4.91
CA PRO A 192 -24.04 -11.83 -5.21
C PRO A 192 -23.15 -11.23 -6.30
N ALA A 193 -23.75 -10.71 -7.37
CA ALA A 193 -23.01 -10.08 -8.47
C ALA A 193 -22.18 -8.85 -8.05
N LEU A 194 -22.48 -8.22 -6.91
CA LEU A 194 -21.72 -7.08 -6.39
C LEU A 194 -20.72 -7.47 -5.31
N VAL A 195 -20.89 -8.59 -4.61
CA VAL A 195 -20.07 -8.93 -3.44
C VAL A 195 -19.32 -10.26 -3.52
N ASP A 196 -19.65 -11.13 -4.47
CA ASP A 196 -18.99 -12.41 -4.66
C ASP A 196 -17.96 -12.36 -5.80
N ASP A 197 -16.82 -12.99 -5.57
CA ASP A 197 -15.75 -13.13 -6.55
C ASP A 197 -16.25 -13.97 -7.74
N VAL A 198 -15.70 -13.71 -8.93
CA VAL A 198 -15.98 -14.48 -10.16
C VAL A 198 -17.48 -14.52 -10.56
N ALA A 199 -18.27 -13.51 -10.21
CA ALA A 199 -19.66 -13.40 -10.67
C ALA A 199 -19.78 -13.13 -12.18
N GLU A 200 -20.89 -13.56 -12.78
CA GLU A 200 -21.15 -13.38 -14.21
C GLU A 200 -21.23 -11.89 -14.58
N ARG A 201 -20.52 -11.51 -15.65
CA ARG A 201 -20.43 -10.11 -16.08
C ARG A 201 -21.79 -9.49 -16.41
N ALA A 202 -22.72 -10.24 -16.98
CA ALA A 202 -24.06 -9.75 -17.30
C ALA A 202 -24.81 -9.29 -16.03
N ASP A 203 -24.73 -10.08 -14.96
CA ASP A 203 -25.33 -9.75 -13.66
C ASP A 203 -24.63 -8.55 -13.01
N ARG A 204 -23.29 -8.47 -13.12
CA ARG A 204 -22.54 -7.31 -12.62
C ARG A 204 -22.97 -6.01 -13.30
N VAL A 205 -23.24 -6.05 -14.60
CA VAL A 205 -23.72 -4.88 -15.35
C VAL A 205 -25.12 -4.48 -14.90
N ALA A 206 -26.03 -5.45 -14.75
CA ALA A 206 -27.40 -5.19 -14.31
C ALA A 206 -27.45 -4.62 -12.88
N ASP A 207 -26.84 -5.31 -11.91
CA ASP A 207 -26.82 -4.88 -10.51
C ASP A 207 -25.97 -3.61 -10.31
N GLY A 208 -24.90 -3.44 -11.09
CA GLY A 208 -24.08 -2.22 -11.11
C GLY A 208 -24.87 -0.99 -11.54
N ALA A 209 -25.72 -1.10 -12.56
CA ALA A 209 -26.58 0.00 -12.99
C ALA A 209 -27.58 0.39 -11.89
N VAL A 210 -28.17 -0.58 -11.20
CA VAL A 210 -29.08 -0.33 -10.07
C VAL A 210 -28.33 0.28 -8.89
N LEU A 211 -27.12 -0.20 -8.58
CA LEU A 211 -26.25 0.41 -7.57
C LEU A 211 -25.99 1.89 -7.87
N GLY A 212 -25.68 2.22 -9.13
CA GLY A 212 -25.46 3.60 -9.58
C GLY A 212 -26.69 4.48 -9.35
N LEU A 213 -27.87 4.00 -9.74
CA LEU A 213 -29.14 4.72 -9.54
C LEU A 213 -29.47 4.94 -8.05
N LEU A 214 -29.31 3.91 -7.23
CA LEU A 214 -29.52 4.00 -5.77
C LEU A 214 -28.52 4.96 -5.12
N THR A 215 -27.26 4.94 -5.56
CA THR A 215 -26.21 5.85 -5.09
C THR A 215 -26.55 7.31 -5.41
N LEU A 216 -27.00 7.59 -6.64
CA LEU A 216 -27.43 8.93 -7.06
C LEU A 216 -28.67 9.40 -6.28
N GLY A 217 -29.68 8.53 -6.13
CA GLY A 217 -30.88 8.82 -5.35
C GLY A 217 -30.56 9.12 -3.88
N ALA A 218 -29.72 8.30 -3.25
CA ALA A 218 -29.26 8.51 -1.88
C ALA A 218 -28.43 9.80 -1.75
N ALA A 219 -27.60 10.14 -2.73
CA ALA A 219 -26.87 11.41 -2.75
C ALA A 219 -27.82 12.62 -2.75
N VAL A 220 -28.93 12.58 -3.50
CA VAL A 220 -29.97 13.63 -3.47
C VAL A 220 -30.60 13.73 -2.08
N VAL A 221 -30.87 12.60 -1.42
CA VAL A 221 -31.37 12.59 -0.02
C VAL A 221 -30.38 13.23 0.94
N VAL A 222 -29.09 12.93 0.80
CA VAL A 222 -28.02 13.57 1.61
C VAL A 222 -28.00 15.08 1.38
N VAL A 223 -28.06 15.54 0.12
CA VAL A 223 -28.14 16.97 -0.21
C VAL A 223 -29.33 17.61 0.50
N ALA A 224 -30.51 16.99 0.45
CA ALA A 224 -31.71 17.50 1.09
C ALA A 224 -31.58 17.54 2.62
N PHE A 225 -31.13 16.46 3.25
CA PHE A 225 -30.95 16.38 4.72
C PHE A 225 -29.94 17.39 5.23
N VAL A 226 -28.80 17.54 4.55
CA VAL A 226 -27.77 18.51 4.95
C VAL A 226 -28.25 19.95 4.72
N ALA A 227 -28.91 20.23 3.60
CA ALA A 227 -29.46 21.56 3.33
C ALA A 227 -30.56 21.95 4.31
N LEU A 228 -31.47 21.03 4.67
CA LEU A 228 -32.54 21.28 5.64
C LEU A 228 -32.00 21.35 7.07
N GLY A 229 -31.11 20.44 7.44
CA GLY A 229 -30.43 20.42 8.74
C GLY A 229 -29.56 21.65 8.97
N SER A 230 -29.08 22.29 7.90
CA SER A 230 -28.29 23.51 7.98
C SER A 230 -29.03 24.69 8.61
N ARG A 231 -30.37 24.67 8.60
CA ARG A 231 -31.24 25.74 9.06
C ARG A 231 -31.70 25.57 10.52
N ARG A 232 -31.37 24.46 11.18
CA ARG A 232 -31.84 24.13 12.54
C ARG A 232 -30.70 24.22 13.56
N ALA A 233 -30.99 24.75 14.74
CA ALA A 233 -30.04 24.82 15.86
C ALA A 233 -30.67 24.25 17.13
N LEU A 234 -29.94 23.38 17.83
CA LEU A 234 -30.31 22.90 19.16
C LEU A 234 -29.86 23.92 20.23
N GLY A 235 -30.65 24.04 21.30
CA GLY A 235 -30.31 24.86 22.48
C GLY A 235 -29.03 24.39 23.18
N GLU A 236 -28.30 25.32 23.79
CA GLU A 236 -26.92 25.13 24.26
C GLU A 236 -26.77 24.02 25.34
N ASP A 237 -27.72 23.91 26.27
CA ASP A 237 -27.65 22.94 27.37
C ASP A 237 -27.86 21.50 26.91
N ARG A 238 -28.84 21.29 26.01
CA ARG A 238 -29.07 19.98 25.38
C ARG A 238 -27.89 19.59 24.50
N ARG A 239 -27.29 20.56 23.79
CA ARG A 239 -26.10 20.35 22.93
C ARG A 239 -24.93 19.77 23.73
N ARG A 240 -24.64 20.30 24.93
CA ARG A 240 -23.54 19.83 25.77
C ARG A 240 -23.74 18.41 26.31
N LYS A 241 -24.97 18.06 26.71
CA LYS A 241 -25.31 16.71 27.21
C LYS A 241 -25.24 15.68 26.09
N VAL A 242 -25.95 15.94 24.97
CA VAL A 242 -25.97 15.05 23.80
C VAL A 242 -24.57 14.88 23.20
N GLY A 243 -23.80 15.96 23.11
CA GLY A 243 -22.42 15.89 22.60
C GLY A 243 -21.49 15.03 23.46
N ARG A 244 -21.69 14.98 24.79
CA ARG A 244 -20.93 14.08 25.69
C ARG A 244 -21.35 12.62 25.53
N LEU A 245 -22.65 12.36 25.41
CA LEU A 245 -23.17 11.02 25.16
C LEU A 245 -22.65 10.45 23.83
N LEU A 246 -22.69 11.25 22.77
CA LEU A 246 -22.18 10.87 21.44
C LEU A 246 -20.67 10.56 21.47
N LEU A 247 -19.90 11.37 22.19
CA LEU A 247 -18.47 11.11 22.39
C LEU A 247 -18.23 9.80 23.15
N ALA A 248 -18.97 9.57 24.23
CA ALA A 248 -18.87 8.32 25.00
C ALA A 248 -19.26 7.10 24.14
N ALA A 249 -20.36 7.18 23.39
CA ALA A 249 -20.79 6.12 22.49
C ALA A 249 -19.75 5.82 21.38
N ALA A 250 -19.21 6.87 20.74
CA ALA A 250 -18.15 6.71 19.75
C ALA A 250 -16.88 6.11 20.36
N GLY A 251 -16.52 6.53 21.59
CA GLY A 251 -15.36 6.00 22.32
C GLY A 251 -15.53 4.53 22.70
N VAL A 252 -16.70 4.13 23.19
CA VAL A 252 -17.03 2.72 23.49
C VAL A 252 -16.99 1.88 22.21
N CYS A 253 -17.55 2.38 21.10
CA CYS A 253 -17.51 1.70 19.81
C CYS A 253 -16.06 1.47 19.33
N ALA A 254 -15.25 2.53 19.31
CA ALA A 254 -13.84 2.44 18.94
C ALA A 254 -13.06 1.49 19.87
N ALA A 255 -13.27 1.57 21.18
CA ALA A 255 -12.62 0.70 22.16
C ALA A 255 -13.03 -0.77 22.00
N ALA A 256 -14.31 -1.05 21.73
CA ALA A 256 -14.80 -2.40 21.50
C ALA A 256 -14.18 -3.03 20.24
N LEU A 257 -14.07 -2.28 19.15
CA LEU A 257 -13.45 -2.77 17.90
C LEU A 257 -11.94 -3.03 18.09
N LEU A 258 -11.23 -2.13 18.77
CA LEU A 258 -9.81 -2.32 19.09
C LEU A 258 -9.60 -3.49 20.06
N ALA A 259 -10.48 -3.67 21.05
CA ALA A 259 -10.44 -4.80 21.97
C ALA A 259 -10.70 -6.13 21.24
N GLY A 260 -11.66 -6.17 20.30
CA GLY A 260 -11.90 -7.33 19.45
C GLY A 260 -10.67 -7.73 18.64
N PHE A 261 -9.94 -6.75 18.09
CA PHE A 261 -8.67 -6.99 17.42
C PHE A 261 -7.58 -7.51 18.38
N ALA A 262 -7.44 -6.93 19.57
CA ALA A 262 -6.48 -7.40 20.58
C ALA A 262 -6.77 -8.85 21.01
N VAL A 263 -8.05 -9.22 21.14
CA VAL A 263 -8.47 -10.60 21.41
C VAL A 263 -8.08 -11.53 20.25
N ALA A 264 -8.28 -11.12 19.00
CA ALA A 264 -7.87 -11.89 17.83
C ALA A 264 -6.36 -12.20 17.81
N VAL A 265 -5.54 -11.19 18.09
CA VAL A 265 -4.08 -11.35 18.20
C VAL A 265 -3.73 -12.27 19.37
N GLY A 266 -4.33 -12.06 20.54
CA GLY A 266 -4.12 -12.91 21.71
C GLY A 266 -4.48 -14.37 21.45
N SER A 267 -5.60 -14.63 20.77
CA SER A 267 -5.99 -15.98 20.38
C SER A 267 -4.97 -16.60 19.44
N ALA A 268 -4.46 -15.84 18.46
CA ALA A 268 -3.50 -16.35 17.50
C ALA A 268 -2.13 -16.67 18.10
N VAL A 269 -1.72 -15.94 19.13
CA VAL A 269 -0.52 -16.28 19.92
C VAL A 269 -0.74 -17.57 20.71
N SER A 270 -1.95 -17.80 21.22
CA SER A 270 -2.26 -18.92 22.12
C SER A 270 -2.69 -20.22 21.44
N SER A 271 -2.90 -20.21 20.12
CA SER A 271 -3.42 -21.36 19.37
C SER A 271 -2.68 -21.55 18.05
N ASP A 272 -2.62 -22.79 17.56
CA ASP A 272 -2.14 -23.11 16.21
C ASP A 272 -3.20 -22.67 15.19
N VAL A 273 -3.25 -21.37 14.92
CA VAL A 273 -4.18 -20.78 13.95
C VAL A 273 -3.84 -21.28 12.55
N SER A 274 -4.86 -21.75 11.83
CA SER A 274 -4.69 -22.14 10.43
C SER A 274 -4.33 -20.91 9.59
N CYS A 275 -3.33 -21.04 8.71
CA CYS A 275 -2.96 -20.03 7.71
C CYS A 275 -4.00 -19.97 6.57
N ALA A 276 -5.29 -20.00 6.89
CA ALA A 276 -6.36 -20.08 5.90
C ALA A 276 -6.82 -18.68 5.46
N GLU A 277 -7.13 -18.57 4.17
CA GLU A 277 -7.77 -17.37 3.65
C GLU A 277 -9.25 -17.36 4.04
N LEU A 278 -9.72 -16.19 4.48
CA LEU A 278 -11.15 -15.98 4.69
C LEU A 278 -11.83 -15.70 3.36
N GLU A 279 -13.05 -16.18 3.20
CA GLU A 279 -13.90 -15.84 2.07
C GLU A 279 -14.05 -14.30 1.93
N ASN A 280 -14.09 -13.84 0.69
CA ASN A 280 -14.10 -12.42 0.33
C ASN A 280 -15.51 -11.82 0.25
N ASP A 281 -16.47 -12.39 0.98
CA ASP A 281 -17.86 -11.96 1.04
C ASP A 281 -18.16 -11.07 2.29
N PRO A 282 -19.37 -10.48 2.43
CA PRO A 282 -19.69 -9.58 3.54
C PRO A 282 -19.62 -10.19 4.95
N SER A 283 -19.76 -11.51 5.11
CA SER A 283 -19.70 -12.21 6.42
C SER A 283 -18.38 -11.96 7.14
N ARG A 284 -17.29 -11.74 6.39
CA ARG A 284 -15.97 -11.43 6.92
C ARG A 284 -15.96 -10.19 7.81
N LEU A 285 -16.86 -9.22 7.64
CA LEU A 285 -16.91 -8.02 8.47
C LEU A 285 -17.20 -8.33 9.95
N GLY A 286 -17.86 -9.46 10.24
CA GLY A 286 -18.11 -9.95 11.59
C GLY A 286 -17.03 -10.89 12.15
N SER A 287 -16.02 -11.26 11.35
CA SER A 287 -14.99 -12.22 11.75
C SER A 287 -13.81 -11.54 12.47
N LEU A 288 -13.32 -12.20 13.53
CA LEU A 288 -12.09 -11.82 14.25
C LEU A 288 -10.84 -12.53 13.72
N ASP A 289 -10.96 -13.41 12.74
CA ASP A 289 -9.87 -14.24 12.24
C ASP A 289 -8.76 -13.40 11.54
N LEU A 290 -7.49 -13.59 11.88
CA LEU A 290 -6.39 -12.79 11.32
C LEU A 290 -6.08 -13.11 9.85
N SER A 291 -6.73 -14.14 9.30
CA SER A 291 -6.44 -14.78 8.02
C SER A 291 -4.97 -15.15 7.94
N ASN A 292 -4.38 -15.02 6.75
CA ASN A 292 -3.00 -15.37 6.48
C ASN A 292 -1.95 -14.46 7.15
N ARG A 293 -2.38 -13.33 7.76
CA ARG A 293 -1.47 -12.32 8.30
C ARG A 293 -0.57 -12.86 9.40
N TRP A 294 -1.11 -13.69 10.29
CA TRP A 294 -0.33 -14.28 11.38
C TRP A 294 0.87 -15.06 10.84
N CYS A 295 0.67 -15.83 9.78
CA CYS A 295 1.73 -16.62 9.16
C CYS A 295 2.76 -15.73 8.45
N TRP A 296 2.33 -14.68 7.76
CA TRP A 296 3.25 -13.71 7.16
C TRP A 296 4.04 -12.89 8.18
N TRP A 297 3.46 -12.63 9.36
CA TRP A 297 4.16 -11.97 10.46
C TRP A 297 5.25 -12.88 11.05
N ASN A 298 4.95 -14.18 11.23
CA ASN A 298 5.96 -15.16 11.65
C ASN A 298 7.06 -15.31 10.60
N GLU A 299 6.71 -15.43 9.31
CA GLU A 299 7.68 -15.45 8.22
C GLU A 299 8.58 -14.20 8.23
N ALA A 300 8.04 -13.01 8.50
CA ALA A 300 8.84 -11.79 8.62
C ALA A 300 9.81 -11.81 9.80
N MET A 301 9.37 -12.38 10.93
CA MET A 301 10.23 -12.58 12.10
C MET A 301 11.33 -13.60 11.82
N ASP A 302 11.03 -14.68 11.10
CA ASP A 302 12.03 -15.69 10.70
C ASP A 302 13.04 -15.11 9.70
N VAL A 303 12.57 -14.32 8.73
CA VAL A 303 13.42 -13.57 7.81
C VAL A 303 14.37 -12.65 8.57
N TYR A 304 13.86 -11.88 9.54
CA TYR A 304 14.71 -11.03 10.38
C TYR A 304 15.69 -11.87 11.23
N ALA A 305 15.24 -12.94 11.88
CA ALA A 305 16.07 -13.78 12.73
C ALA A 305 17.25 -14.40 11.96
N GLY A 306 17.04 -14.78 10.71
CA GLY A 306 18.09 -15.30 9.83
C GLY A 306 19.06 -14.24 9.30
N ASN A 307 18.73 -12.95 9.40
CA ASN A 307 19.47 -11.84 8.77
C ASN A 307 19.71 -10.65 9.72
N ALA A 308 19.64 -10.88 11.03
CA ALA A 308 19.85 -9.85 12.03
C ALA A 308 21.34 -9.46 12.13
N PRO A 309 21.65 -8.19 12.45
CA PRO A 309 20.72 -7.09 12.76
C PRO A 309 20.23 -6.26 11.55
N GLU A 310 20.79 -6.42 10.35
CA GLU A 310 20.58 -5.52 9.20
C GLU A 310 19.32 -5.82 8.36
N GLY A 311 18.78 -7.04 8.43
CA GLY A 311 17.71 -7.51 7.54
C GLY A 311 18.23 -7.88 6.13
N THR A 312 17.34 -8.34 5.26
CA THR A 312 17.71 -8.89 3.93
C THR A 312 17.91 -7.86 2.82
N GLY A 313 17.69 -6.59 3.10
CA GLY A 313 17.63 -5.51 2.11
C GLY A 313 16.20 -4.99 1.93
N SER A 314 16.05 -3.67 1.74
CA SER A 314 14.74 -3.02 1.57
C SER A 314 13.94 -3.62 0.40
N GLY A 315 12.68 -3.99 0.63
CA GLY A 315 11.79 -4.49 -0.42
C GLY A 315 12.02 -5.96 -0.83
N THR A 316 12.75 -6.74 -0.05
CA THR A 316 13.17 -8.11 -0.42
C THR A 316 12.34 -9.23 0.22
N PHE A 317 11.41 -8.90 1.11
CA PHE A 317 10.54 -9.87 1.80
C PHE A 317 9.95 -10.96 0.89
N GLU A 318 9.46 -10.59 -0.30
CA GLU A 318 8.91 -11.53 -1.30
C GLU A 318 9.85 -12.69 -1.66
N ILE A 319 11.15 -12.41 -1.72
CA ILE A 319 12.20 -13.38 -2.01
C ILE A 319 12.62 -14.10 -0.73
N ALA A 320 12.95 -13.33 0.31
CA ALA A 320 13.47 -13.86 1.58
C ALA A 320 12.51 -14.85 2.25
N ARG A 321 11.19 -14.59 2.17
CA ARG A 321 10.17 -15.46 2.78
C ARG A 321 10.09 -16.85 2.15
N LYS A 322 10.57 -17.05 0.92
CA LYS A 322 10.41 -18.32 0.19
C LYS A 322 11.04 -19.51 0.92
N ARG A 323 12.06 -19.24 1.75
CA ARG A 323 12.71 -20.24 2.61
C ARG A 323 11.86 -20.68 3.79
N TYR A 324 10.99 -19.80 4.28
CA TYR A 324 10.23 -19.97 5.53
C TYR A 324 8.74 -20.26 5.31
N ARG A 325 8.22 -19.97 4.11
CA ARG A 325 6.80 -20.13 3.78
C ARG A 325 6.36 -21.60 3.87
N SER A 326 5.17 -21.81 4.42
CA SER A 326 4.53 -23.14 4.51
C SER A 326 3.72 -23.51 3.27
N ASP A 327 3.52 -22.58 2.33
CA ASP A 327 2.78 -22.79 1.10
C ASP A 327 3.29 -21.92 -0.04
N ALA A 328 2.85 -22.24 -1.26
CA ALA A 328 3.34 -21.62 -2.48
C ALA A 328 2.67 -20.28 -2.83
N ARG A 329 1.87 -19.66 -1.93
CA ARG A 329 1.13 -18.44 -2.26
C ARG A 329 2.08 -17.28 -2.58
N ASN A 330 1.64 -16.47 -3.55
CA ASN A 330 2.34 -15.26 -3.93
C ASN A 330 2.02 -14.14 -2.94
N VAL A 331 3.02 -13.70 -2.19
CA VAL A 331 2.89 -12.68 -1.15
C VAL A 331 4.11 -11.78 -1.23
N VAL A 332 3.85 -10.50 -1.47
CA VAL A 332 4.91 -9.51 -1.71
C VAL A 332 5.35 -8.77 -0.44
N GLN A 333 4.49 -8.74 0.59
CA GLN A 333 4.72 -8.01 1.84
C GLN A 333 4.11 -8.72 3.05
N PRO A 334 4.65 -8.53 4.27
CA PRO A 334 4.18 -9.23 5.46
C PRO A 334 2.84 -8.70 6.00
N HIS A 335 2.25 -7.67 5.38
CA HIS A 335 1.03 -7.02 5.87
C HIS A 335 1.18 -6.50 7.30
N SER A 336 2.33 -5.88 7.58
CA SER A 336 2.59 -5.05 8.76
C SER A 336 3.83 -4.21 8.45
N VAL A 337 3.66 -2.90 8.29
CA VAL A 337 4.76 -1.97 7.95
C VAL A 337 5.91 -2.02 8.98
N PRO A 338 5.69 -2.12 10.30
CA PRO A 338 6.78 -2.33 11.25
C PRO A 338 7.57 -3.63 11.00
N LEU A 339 6.88 -4.75 10.76
CA LEU A 339 7.56 -6.03 10.49
C LEU A 339 8.23 -6.04 9.12
N GLN A 340 7.67 -5.35 8.13
CA GLN A 340 8.32 -5.11 6.85
C GLN A 340 9.64 -4.38 7.04
N HIS A 341 9.66 -3.26 7.77
CA HIS A 341 10.90 -2.54 8.06
C HIS A 341 11.90 -3.37 8.86
N LEU A 342 11.43 -4.23 9.76
CA LEU A 342 12.29 -5.11 10.55
C LEU A 342 12.90 -6.24 9.69
N ALA A 343 12.10 -6.96 8.91
CA ALA A 343 12.56 -8.06 8.06
C ALA A 343 13.49 -7.57 6.95
N ASP A 344 13.10 -6.49 6.26
CA ASP A 344 13.85 -5.98 5.12
C ASP A 344 15.08 -5.14 5.55
N GLY A 345 14.91 -4.24 6.52
CA GLY A 345 15.92 -3.23 6.85
C GLY A 345 16.46 -3.31 8.28
N GLY A 346 16.09 -4.36 9.02
CA GLY A 346 16.62 -4.64 10.34
C GLY A 346 16.15 -3.68 11.43
N VAL A 347 16.79 -3.80 12.58
CA VAL A 347 16.46 -3.00 13.78
C VAL A 347 16.67 -1.50 13.55
N VAL A 348 17.61 -1.11 12.69
CA VAL A 348 17.90 0.29 12.37
C VAL A 348 16.79 0.90 11.51
N ALA A 349 16.30 0.20 10.48
CA ALA A 349 15.16 0.67 9.69
C ALA A 349 13.91 0.83 10.56
N LEU A 350 13.62 -0.18 11.40
CA LEU A 350 12.52 -0.10 12.35
C LEU A 350 12.70 1.10 13.30
N GLY A 351 13.90 1.34 13.81
CA GLY A 351 14.22 2.50 14.65
C GLY A 351 13.95 3.84 13.97
N PHE A 352 14.36 4.02 12.71
CA PHE A 352 14.06 5.24 11.94
C PHE A 352 12.59 5.38 11.60
N PHE A 353 11.89 4.28 11.29
CA PHE A 353 10.44 4.29 11.11
C PHE A 353 9.72 4.70 12.39
N MET A 354 10.11 4.16 13.55
CA MET A 354 9.54 4.57 14.85
C MET A 354 9.84 6.03 15.17
N ALA A 355 11.05 6.53 14.86
CA ALA A 355 11.37 7.95 15.00
C ALA A 355 10.49 8.83 14.09
N LEU A 356 10.16 8.36 12.88
CA LEU A 356 9.24 9.04 11.97
C LEU A 356 7.82 9.08 12.56
N VAL A 357 7.29 7.96 13.06
CA VAL A 357 5.98 7.86 13.71
C VAL A 357 5.89 8.80 14.91
N LEU A 358 6.88 8.79 15.80
CA LEU A 358 6.94 9.67 16.97
C LEU A 358 7.01 11.14 16.55
N ALA A 359 7.82 11.47 15.55
CA ALA A 359 7.92 12.82 15.02
C ALA A 359 6.64 13.30 14.33
N ALA A 360 5.90 12.41 13.67
CA ALA A 360 4.60 12.68 13.09
C ALA A 360 3.56 12.98 14.18
N GLY A 361 3.51 12.16 15.25
CA GLY A 361 2.66 12.40 16.42
C GLY A 361 2.96 13.74 17.11
N ALA A 362 4.25 14.03 17.34
CA ALA A 362 4.69 15.32 17.89
C ALA A 362 4.30 16.50 16.99
N THR A 363 4.37 16.33 15.67
CA THR A 363 3.95 17.35 14.69
C THR A 363 2.44 17.62 14.76
N CYS A 364 1.63 16.57 14.80
CA CYS A 364 0.18 16.67 14.95
C CYS A 364 -0.21 17.41 16.22
N PHE A 365 0.37 17.00 17.35
CA PHE A 365 0.14 17.63 18.64
C PHE A 365 0.56 19.10 18.69
N ALA A 366 1.75 19.41 18.19
CA ALA A 366 2.25 20.78 18.12
C ALA A 366 1.39 21.67 17.22
N ALA A 367 0.89 21.14 16.09
CA ALA A 367 -0.02 21.87 15.20
C ALA A 367 -1.36 22.17 15.89
N LEU A 368 -1.96 21.19 16.57
CA LEU A 368 -3.23 21.36 17.29
C LEU A 368 -3.14 22.34 18.47
N ARG A 369 -1.96 22.48 19.09
CA ARG A 369 -1.69 23.48 20.14
C ARG A 369 -1.38 24.87 19.59
N ARG A 370 -0.80 24.96 18.39
CA ARG A 370 -0.39 26.22 17.76
C ARG A 370 -1.53 26.91 17.02
N LEU A 371 -2.46 26.14 16.45
CA LEU A 371 -3.51 26.66 15.58
C LEU A 371 -4.80 26.90 16.35
N ASP A 372 -5.53 27.94 15.94
CA ASP A 372 -6.80 28.33 16.53
C ASP A 372 -7.94 28.43 15.50
N GLY A 373 -9.18 28.53 16.02
CA GLY A 373 -10.37 28.77 15.22
C GLY A 373 -10.57 27.77 14.08
N GLY A 374 -10.74 28.29 12.86
CA GLY A 374 -10.98 27.45 11.68
C GLY A 374 -9.74 26.75 11.13
N GLU A 375 -8.53 27.25 11.37
CA GLU A 375 -7.29 26.52 11.03
C GLU A 375 -7.14 25.29 11.92
N ARG A 376 -7.41 25.44 13.22
CA ARG A 376 -7.43 24.30 14.15
C ARG A 376 -8.43 23.24 13.72
N ALA A 377 -9.61 23.66 13.25
CA ALA A 377 -10.63 22.75 12.75
C ALA A 377 -10.14 21.91 11.55
N ALA A 378 -9.45 22.54 10.61
CA ALA A 378 -8.85 21.84 9.47
C ALA A 378 -7.70 20.92 9.90
N ALA A 379 -6.88 21.38 10.86
CA ALA A 379 -5.80 20.57 11.42
C ALA A 379 -6.34 19.31 12.13
N VAL A 380 -7.46 19.40 12.87
CA VAL A 380 -8.12 18.22 13.46
C VAL A 380 -8.50 17.19 12.39
N ALA A 381 -9.01 17.64 11.23
CA ALA A 381 -9.32 16.73 10.14
C ALA A 381 -8.06 16.13 9.50
N LEU A 382 -7.00 16.94 9.29
CA LEU A 382 -5.73 16.44 8.77
C LEU A 382 -5.05 15.42 9.68
N VAL A 383 -5.22 15.52 10.99
CA VAL A 383 -4.68 14.56 11.98
C VAL A 383 -5.32 13.17 11.82
N ALA A 384 -6.51 13.06 11.21
CA ALA A 384 -7.10 11.76 10.91
C ALA A 384 -6.24 10.94 9.93
N ALA A 385 -5.50 11.58 9.01
CA ALA A 385 -4.64 10.87 8.06
C ALA A 385 -3.51 10.06 8.73
N PRO A 386 -2.62 10.66 9.54
CA PRO A 386 -1.61 9.88 10.25
C PRO A 386 -2.20 8.91 11.28
N ALA A 387 -3.34 9.23 11.90
CA ALA A 387 -3.99 8.30 12.84
C ALA A 387 -4.55 7.05 12.13
N ALA A 388 -5.28 7.25 11.04
CA ALA A 388 -5.83 6.16 10.23
C ALA A 388 -4.72 5.32 9.60
N TYR A 389 -3.70 5.98 9.04
CA TYR A 389 -2.56 5.31 8.43
C TYR A 389 -1.81 4.45 9.44
N LEU A 390 -1.56 4.94 10.66
CA LEU A 390 -0.88 4.17 11.69
C LEU A 390 -1.64 2.88 12.03
N LEU A 391 -2.97 2.93 12.14
CA LEU A 391 -3.79 1.75 12.42
C LEU A 391 -3.73 0.71 11.29
N HIS A 392 -3.85 1.16 10.04
CA HIS A 392 -3.69 0.26 8.88
C HIS A 392 -2.28 -0.31 8.79
N ALA A 393 -1.25 0.52 9.00
CA ALA A 393 0.15 0.12 8.92
C ALA A 393 0.54 -1.00 9.88
N LEU A 394 -0.18 -1.19 10.99
CA LEU A 394 0.09 -2.29 11.93
C LEU A 394 -0.30 -3.67 11.37
N VAL A 395 -1.29 -3.71 10.48
CA VAL A 395 -1.96 -4.94 10.03
C VAL A 395 -2.07 -5.03 8.50
N ASP A 396 -1.39 -4.13 7.81
CA ASP A 396 -1.36 -4.03 6.37
C ASP A 396 -0.05 -3.39 5.90
N TYR A 397 0.18 -3.40 4.59
CA TYR A 397 1.40 -2.91 3.93
C TYR A 397 1.14 -1.58 3.20
N SER A 398 0.45 -0.65 3.88
CA SER A 398 0.08 0.67 3.31
C SER A 398 1.29 1.49 2.83
N TRP A 399 2.49 1.20 3.35
CA TRP A 399 3.76 1.82 2.94
C TRP A 399 4.13 1.57 1.48
N ASP A 400 3.62 0.50 0.87
CA ASP A 400 3.90 0.20 -0.53
C ASP A 400 3.06 1.02 -1.52
N PHE A 401 1.99 1.66 -1.03
CA PHE A 401 1.06 2.38 -1.87
C PHE A 401 1.31 3.90 -1.81
N LEU A 402 1.76 4.45 -2.94
CA LEU A 402 1.88 5.90 -3.11
C LEU A 402 0.54 6.61 -2.90
N ALA A 403 -0.55 6.00 -3.35
CA ALA A 403 -1.90 6.56 -3.29
C ALA A 403 -2.35 6.95 -1.87
N VAL A 404 -1.87 6.27 -0.82
CA VAL A 404 -2.20 6.56 0.59
C VAL A 404 -1.06 7.25 1.33
N THR A 405 0.19 6.89 1.00
CA THR A 405 1.36 7.46 1.69
C THR A 405 1.65 8.89 1.24
N ALA A 406 1.40 9.25 -0.02
CA ALA A 406 1.55 10.62 -0.48
C ALA A 406 0.58 11.61 0.20
N PRO A 407 -0.75 11.34 0.27
CA PRO A 407 -1.67 12.15 1.06
C PRO A 407 -1.28 12.31 2.53
N LEU A 408 -0.81 11.22 3.16
CA LEU A 408 -0.29 11.26 4.53
C LEU A 408 0.88 12.24 4.65
N MET A 409 1.88 12.13 3.77
CA MET A 409 3.07 12.97 3.82
C MET A 409 2.74 14.44 3.54
N VAL A 410 1.83 14.71 2.60
CA VAL A 410 1.30 16.07 2.37
C VAL A 410 0.59 16.61 3.60
N ALA A 411 -0.26 15.82 4.27
CA ALA A 411 -0.94 16.22 5.50
C ALA A 411 0.06 16.56 6.61
N LEU A 412 1.07 15.71 6.82
CA LEU A 412 2.11 15.92 7.82
C LEU A 412 2.97 17.15 7.52
N GLY A 413 3.32 17.38 6.26
CA GLY A 413 4.05 18.58 5.82
C GLY A 413 3.22 19.84 6.03
N ALA A 414 1.93 19.80 5.68
CA ALA A 414 1.01 20.92 5.89
C ALA A 414 0.86 21.25 7.38
N LEU A 415 0.67 20.25 8.25
CA LEU A 415 0.62 20.41 9.71
C LEU A 415 1.94 20.92 10.29
N ALA A 416 3.08 20.47 9.76
CA ALA A 416 4.39 20.94 10.17
C ALA A 416 4.58 22.43 9.84
N GLY A 417 4.12 22.92 8.69
CA GLY A 417 4.28 24.33 8.31
C GLY A 417 3.19 25.27 8.85
N ALA A 418 1.95 24.79 9.06
CA ALA A 418 0.79 25.65 9.31
C ALA A 418 0.94 26.53 10.55
N GLY A 419 0.65 27.83 10.44
CA GLY A 419 0.73 28.78 11.56
C GLY A 419 2.16 29.14 11.99
N ARG A 420 3.19 28.75 11.23
CA ARG A 420 4.54 29.30 11.36
C ARG A 420 4.69 30.51 10.44
N ALA A 421 5.41 31.53 10.89
CA ALA A 421 5.76 32.65 10.03
C ALA A 421 6.61 32.11 8.86
N PRO A 422 6.32 32.51 7.60
CA PRO A 422 7.20 32.16 6.49
C PRO A 422 8.58 32.71 6.82
N GLY A 423 9.57 31.81 6.90
CA GLY A 423 10.95 32.24 7.01
C GLY A 423 11.30 33.10 5.79
N ILE A 424 12.14 34.11 5.98
CA ILE A 424 12.70 34.86 4.85
C ILE A 424 13.52 33.85 4.04
N CYS A 425 12.98 33.38 2.91
CA CYS A 425 13.73 32.62 1.94
C CYS A 425 14.73 33.57 1.27
N ARG A 426 15.91 33.73 1.89
CA ARG A 426 17.06 34.21 1.14
C ARG A 426 17.35 33.16 0.09
N THR A 427 17.14 33.50 -1.19
CA THR A 427 17.56 32.68 -2.32
C THR A 427 19.07 32.52 -2.20
N ARG A 428 19.50 31.32 -1.78
CA ARG A 428 20.91 30.94 -1.82
C ARG A 428 21.10 30.18 -3.13
N PRO A 429 21.65 30.79 -4.19
CA PRO A 429 21.71 30.18 -5.52
C PRO A 429 22.40 28.82 -5.49
N VAL A 430 23.41 28.65 -4.62
CA VAL A 430 24.08 27.36 -4.39
C VAL A 430 23.13 26.27 -3.88
N LEU A 431 22.21 26.59 -2.95
CA LEU A 431 21.21 25.63 -2.48
C LEU A 431 20.14 25.34 -3.55
N ALA A 432 19.78 26.32 -4.37
CA ALA A 432 18.84 26.11 -5.47
C ALA A 432 19.44 25.21 -6.56
N ILE A 433 20.70 25.44 -6.93
CA ILE A 433 21.46 24.58 -7.86
C ILE A 433 21.62 23.18 -7.25
N GLY A 434 22.01 23.07 -5.98
CA GLY A 434 22.12 21.79 -5.29
C GLY A 434 20.80 21.02 -5.26
N ALA A 435 19.69 21.70 -4.98
CA ALA A 435 18.36 21.10 -5.00
C ALA A 435 17.93 20.68 -6.41
N ALA A 436 18.23 21.48 -7.44
CA ALA A 436 17.93 21.13 -8.83
C ALA A 436 18.74 19.92 -9.30
N LEU A 437 20.04 19.87 -8.99
CA LEU A 437 20.90 18.72 -9.28
C LEU A 437 20.42 17.47 -8.53
N PHE A 438 20.08 17.61 -7.25
CA PHE A 438 19.52 16.50 -6.47
C PHE A 438 18.19 16.02 -7.07
N ALA A 439 17.32 16.92 -7.52
CA ALA A 439 16.07 16.56 -8.18
C ALA A 439 16.32 15.83 -9.50
N VAL A 440 17.29 16.26 -10.31
CA VAL A 440 17.68 15.56 -11.55
C VAL A 440 18.19 14.16 -11.23
N VAL A 441 19.12 14.02 -10.28
CA VAL A 441 19.63 12.70 -9.85
C VAL A 441 18.50 11.80 -9.37
N LEU A 442 17.58 12.34 -8.57
CA LEU A 442 16.45 11.58 -8.08
C LEU A 442 15.52 11.15 -9.22
N LEU A 443 15.16 12.06 -10.12
CA LEU A 443 14.32 11.75 -11.29
C LEU A 443 14.98 10.72 -12.21
N SER A 444 16.28 10.81 -12.42
CA SER A 444 17.05 9.78 -13.13
C SER A 444 16.99 8.44 -12.42
N SER A 445 17.19 8.42 -11.10
CA SER A 445 17.07 7.21 -10.26
C SER A 445 15.70 6.52 -10.40
N PHE A 446 14.60 7.28 -10.51
CA PHE A 446 13.26 6.75 -10.78
C PHE A 446 13.09 6.23 -12.21
N ALA A 447 13.66 6.93 -13.19
CA ALA A 447 13.45 6.61 -14.60
C ALA A 447 14.23 5.36 -15.05
N LEU A 448 15.43 5.14 -14.49
CA LEU A 448 16.36 4.12 -14.95
C LEU A 448 15.83 2.68 -14.83
N PRO A 449 15.28 2.21 -13.70
CA PRO A 449 14.68 0.87 -13.60
C PRO A 449 13.56 0.64 -14.62
N ARG A 450 12.68 1.64 -14.81
CA ARG A 450 11.58 1.55 -15.76
C ARG A 450 12.07 1.52 -17.21
N LEU A 451 13.11 2.29 -17.54
CA LEU A 451 13.75 2.24 -18.86
C LEU A 451 14.37 0.86 -19.11
N ALA A 452 15.04 0.26 -18.13
CA ALA A 452 15.58 -1.09 -18.24
C ALA A 452 14.48 -2.11 -18.57
N GLU A 453 13.37 -2.09 -17.84
CA GLU A 453 12.22 -2.98 -18.08
C GLU A 453 11.60 -2.81 -19.48
N VAL A 454 11.48 -1.56 -19.96
CA VAL A 454 11.04 -1.28 -21.34
C VAL A 454 12.00 -1.92 -22.34
N ARG A 455 13.31 -1.78 -22.14
CA ARG A 455 14.33 -2.36 -23.01
C ARG A 455 14.33 -3.89 -22.98
N VAL A 456 14.11 -4.53 -21.83
CA VAL A 456 13.93 -5.99 -21.74
C VAL A 456 12.72 -6.44 -22.57
N ARG A 457 11.57 -5.75 -22.47
CA ARG A 457 10.40 -6.07 -23.31
C ARG A 457 10.68 -5.91 -24.81
N GLU A 458 11.39 -4.86 -25.19
CA GLU A 458 11.80 -4.65 -26.58
C GLU A 458 12.74 -5.75 -27.07
N SER A 459 13.67 -6.20 -26.22
CA SER A 459 14.54 -7.34 -26.50
C SER A 459 13.74 -8.62 -26.75
N THR A 460 12.81 -8.97 -25.85
CA THR A 460 11.96 -10.17 -26.02
C THR A 460 11.17 -10.14 -27.31
N ARG A 461 10.65 -8.97 -27.73
CA ARG A 461 9.95 -8.81 -29.01
C ARG A 461 10.89 -8.99 -30.21
N ALA A 462 12.08 -8.42 -30.17
CA ALA A 462 13.07 -8.55 -31.24
C ALA A 462 13.56 -10.00 -31.38
N LEU A 463 13.78 -10.69 -30.26
CA LEU A 463 14.13 -12.11 -30.22
C LEU A 463 13.03 -12.97 -30.88
N GLY A 464 11.75 -12.71 -30.57
CA GLY A 464 10.62 -13.38 -31.21
C GLY A 464 10.48 -13.12 -32.71
N GLN A 465 11.09 -12.06 -33.23
CA GLN A 465 11.18 -11.74 -34.66
C GLN A 465 12.44 -12.30 -35.32
N GLY A 466 13.33 -12.97 -34.57
CA GLY A 466 14.61 -13.47 -35.04
C GLY A 466 15.70 -12.40 -35.20
N ASP A 467 15.45 -11.17 -34.77
CA ASP A 467 16.43 -10.07 -34.83
C ASP A 467 17.34 -10.08 -33.59
N LEU A 468 18.32 -10.98 -33.62
CA LEU A 468 19.25 -11.20 -32.51
C LEU A 468 20.14 -9.99 -32.22
N THR A 469 20.54 -9.24 -33.25
CA THR A 469 21.38 -8.05 -33.09
C THR A 469 20.63 -6.97 -32.32
N ARG A 470 19.39 -6.68 -32.73
CA ARG A 470 18.55 -5.72 -32.01
C ARG A 470 18.21 -6.22 -30.62
N ALA A 471 17.92 -7.50 -30.45
CA ALA A 471 17.64 -8.07 -29.13
C ALA A 471 18.82 -7.83 -28.17
N LYS A 472 20.06 -8.08 -28.62
CA LYS A 472 21.26 -7.86 -27.83
C LYS A 472 21.49 -6.38 -27.51
N ASP A 473 21.38 -5.48 -28.48
CA ASP A 473 21.49 -4.03 -28.26
C ASP A 473 20.51 -3.55 -27.18
N ARG A 474 19.25 -4.01 -27.22
CA ARG A 474 18.27 -3.65 -26.18
C ARG A 474 18.66 -4.16 -24.80
N VAL A 475 19.21 -5.38 -24.70
CA VAL A 475 19.67 -5.92 -23.42
C VAL A 475 20.88 -5.16 -22.86
N ASP A 476 21.83 -4.78 -23.71
CA ASP A 476 22.99 -4.01 -23.29
C ASP A 476 22.58 -2.65 -22.70
N TRP A 477 21.61 -1.97 -23.31
CA TRP A 477 20.98 -0.79 -22.73
C TRP A 477 20.22 -1.08 -21.42
N ALA A 478 19.52 -2.21 -21.34
CA ALA A 478 18.80 -2.59 -20.13
C ALA A 478 19.76 -2.79 -18.94
N ARG A 479 20.88 -3.48 -19.16
CA ARG A 479 21.96 -3.67 -18.17
C ARG A 479 22.62 -2.36 -17.78
N ALA A 480 22.83 -1.46 -18.73
CA ALA A 480 23.39 -0.13 -18.45
C ALA A 480 22.44 0.74 -17.59
N PHE A 481 21.13 0.62 -17.79
CA PHE A 481 20.14 1.36 -17.01
C PHE A 481 19.90 0.76 -15.62
N ASN A 482 19.88 -0.58 -15.50
CA ASN A 482 19.74 -1.25 -14.22
C ASN A 482 20.72 -2.42 -14.10
N PRO A 483 21.94 -2.19 -13.59
CA PRO A 483 22.96 -3.24 -13.45
C PRO A 483 22.65 -4.24 -12.32
N PHE A 484 21.64 -3.98 -11.48
CA PHE A 484 21.30 -4.83 -10.34
C PHE A 484 20.16 -5.81 -10.63
N SER A 485 19.53 -5.71 -11.79
CA SER A 485 18.36 -6.51 -12.17
C SER A 485 18.80 -7.79 -12.90
N ILE A 486 18.18 -8.92 -12.53
CA ILE A 486 18.42 -10.23 -13.16
C ILE A 486 17.67 -10.40 -14.49
N GLU A 487 16.64 -9.62 -14.74
CA GLU A 487 15.80 -9.73 -15.94
C GLU A 487 16.56 -9.44 -17.26
N PRO A 488 17.42 -8.39 -17.35
CA PRO A 488 18.33 -8.21 -18.47
C PRO A 488 19.32 -9.38 -18.63
N ILE A 489 19.79 -9.96 -17.52
CA ILE A 489 20.74 -11.09 -17.56
C ILE A 489 20.05 -12.33 -18.13
N PHE A 490 18.85 -12.67 -17.66
CA PHE A 490 18.04 -13.75 -18.24
C PHE A 490 17.67 -13.49 -19.71
N ALA A 491 17.43 -12.22 -20.09
CA ALA A 491 17.18 -11.88 -21.49
C ALA A 491 18.41 -12.12 -22.37
N LEU A 492 19.62 -11.80 -21.88
CA LEU A 492 20.87 -12.10 -22.56
C LEU A 492 21.07 -13.60 -22.71
N ALA A 493 20.88 -14.37 -21.63
CA ALA A 493 21.05 -15.82 -21.65
C ALA A 493 20.15 -16.49 -22.71
N ARG A 494 18.87 -16.09 -22.79
CA ARG A 494 17.95 -16.60 -23.83
C ARG A 494 18.39 -16.28 -25.26
N ILE A 495 19.01 -15.12 -25.49
CA ILE A 495 19.57 -14.75 -26.80
C ILE A 495 20.74 -15.68 -27.14
N GLU A 496 21.64 -15.92 -26.17
CA GLU A 496 22.81 -16.78 -26.33
C GLU A 496 22.42 -18.25 -26.54
N GLU A 497 21.38 -18.72 -25.85
CA GLU A 497 20.75 -20.02 -26.09
C GLU A 497 20.24 -20.15 -27.53
N THR A 498 19.54 -19.12 -28.02
CA THR A 498 19.01 -19.09 -29.39
C THR A 498 20.13 -19.06 -30.43
N GLN A 499 21.27 -18.45 -30.11
CA GLN A 499 22.47 -18.45 -30.94
C GLN A 499 23.24 -19.78 -30.92
N GLY A 500 22.90 -20.69 -29.99
CA GLY A 500 23.66 -21.93 -29.76
C GLY A 500 24.94 -21.75 -28.97
N SER A 501 25.18 -20.57 -28.41
CA SER A 501 26.36 -20.21 -27.60
C SER A 501 26.22 -20.71 -26.17
N ARG A 502 26.28 -22.03 -25.99
CA ARG A 502 26.01 -22.70 -24.69
C ARG A 502 26.91 -22.22 -23.55
N HIS A 503 28.20 -22.02 -23.81
CA HIS A 503 29.14 -21.57 -22.78
C HIS A 503 28.82 -20.16 -22.30
N SER A 504 28.54 -19.24 -23.23
CA SER A 504 28.15 -17.86 -22.87
C SER A 504 26.83 -17.84 -22.11
N ALA A 505 25.84 -18.64 -22.53
CA ALA A 505 24.57 -18.75 -21.81
C ALA A 505 24.76 -19.28 -20.39
N GLU A 506 25.61 -20.29 -20.20
CA GLU A 506 25.99 -20.82 -18.88
C GLU A 506 26.62 -19.72 -18.00
N GLU A 507 27.63 -19.02 -18.52
CA GLU A 507 28.28 -17.90 -17.81
C GLU A 507 27.26 -16.81 -17.44
N THR A 508 26.37 -16.43 -18.36
CA THR A 508 25.33 -15.43 -18.10
C THR A 508 24.33 -15.90 -17.02
N TYR A 509 23.95 -17.18 -16.98
CA TYR A 509 23.11 -17.70 -15.89
C TYR A 509 23.87 -17.78 -14.56
N VAL A 510 25.17 -18.03 -14.57
CA VAL A 510 26.04 -17.94 -13.39
C VAL A 510 26.10 -16.50 -12.88
N ASP A 511 26.28 -15.51 -13.76
CA ASP A 511 26.24 -14.08 -13.38
C ASP A 511 24.95 -13.72 -12.64
N ALA A 512 23.79 -14.25 -13.07
CA ALA A 512 22.53 -14.04 -12.36
C ALA A 512 22.53 -14.65 -10.95
N ALA A 513 23.05 -15.88 -10.81
CA ALA A 513 23.15 -16.57 -9.52
C ALA A 513 24.18 -15.91 -8.58
N GLU A 514 25.24 -15.32 -9.11
CA GLU A 514 26.21 -14.55 -8.33
C GLU A 514 25.66 -13.19 -7.91
N LEU A 515 24.86 -12.54 -8.76
CA LEU A 515 24.22 -11.26 -8.45
C LEU A 515 23.16 -11.39 -7.35
N GLN A 516 22.36 -12.47 -7.37
CA GLN A 516 21.34 -12.75 -6.36
C GLN A 516 21.40 -14.21 -5.88
N PRO A 517 22.35 -14.55 -5.00
CA PRO A 517 22.58 -15.93 -4.57
C PRO A 517 21.50 -16.49 -3.65
N GLU A 518 20.69 -15.63 -3.04
CA GLU A 518 19.55 -16.04 -2.19
C GLU A 518 18.22 -16.00 -2.95
N ASN A 519 18.21 -15.57 -4.22
CA ASN A 519 17.02 -15.66 -5.04
C ASN A 519 16.91 -17.08 -5.64
N PRO A 520 15.90 -17.90 -5.29
CA PRO A 520 15.75 -19.25 -5.82
C PRO A 520 15.57 -19.29 -7.35
N GLU A 521 15.09 -18.21 -7.96
CA GLU A 521 14.84 -18.14 -9.40
C GLU A 521 16.12 -18.20 -10.23
N THR A 522 17.22 -17.61 -9.75
CA THR A 522 18.51 -17.58 -10.46
C THR A 522 19.11 -18.98 -10.54
N TRP A 523 19.08 -19.72 -9.43
CA TRP A 523 19.49 -21.12 -9.37
C TRP A 523 18.57 -22.05 -10.16
N TYR A 524 17.25 -21.80 -10.15
CA TYR A 524 16.30 -22.59 -10.90
C TYR A 524 16.51 -22.44 -12.41
N ALA A 525 16.69 -21.21 -12.89
CA ALA A 525 16.97 -20.92 -14.29
C ALA A 525 18.26 -21.59 -14.77
N LEU A 526 19.36 -21.44 -14.02
CA LEU A 526 20.65 -22.08 -14.31
C LEU A 526 20.53 -23.61 -14.31
N GLY A 527 19.88 -24.19 -13.30
CA GLY A 527 19.67 -25.64 -13.21
C GLY A 527 18.79 -26.20 -14.33
N LEU A 528 17.78 -25.45 -14.77
CA LEU A 528 16.93 -25.82 -15.89
C LEU A 528 17.69 -25.76 -17.22
N PHE A 529 18.54 -24.74 -17.42
CA PHE A 529 19.42 -24.66 -18.58
C PHE A 529 20.35 -25.89 -18.64
N GLU A 530 21.03 -26.21 -17.54
CA GLU A 530 21.91 -27.39 -17.45
C GLU A 530 21.17 -28.71 -17.74
N PHE A 531 19.92 -28.80 -17.28
CA PHE A 531 19.05 -29.94 -17.56
C PHE A 531 18.71 -30.05 -19.06
N GLN A 532 18.38 -28.94 -19.72
CA GLN A 532 18.00 -28.93 -21.14
C GLN A 532 19.17 -29.22 -22.09
N VAL A 533 20.39 -28.84 -21.69
CA VAL A 533 21.62 -29.12 -22.47
C VAL A 533 22.11 -30.58 -22.27
N ALA A 534 21.52 -31.33 -21.33
CA ALA A 534 21.91 -32.71 -20.97
C ALA A 534 21.50 -33.76 -22.03
N PRO A 535 22.30 -34.84 -22.16
CA PRO A 535 22.28 -35.89 -21.13
C PRO A 535 23.49 -35.95 -20.17
N ARG A 536 24.63 -35.31 -20.45
CA ARG A 536 25.85 -35.38 -19.57
C ARG A 536 25.91 -34.35 -18.45
N ARG A 537 24.95 -33.43 -18.36
CA ARG A 537 24.98 -32.30 -17.42
C ARG A 537 24.03 -32.43 -16.22
N LEU A 538 23.44 -33.60 -16.04
CA LEU A 538 22.48 -33.88 -14.96
C LEU A 538 23.05 -33.70 -13.55
N CYS A 539 24.37 -33.87 -13.37
CA CYS A 539 25.03 -33.58 -12.08
C CYS A 539 25.02 -32.07 -11.75
N ALA A 540 25.31 -31.22 -12.73
CA ALA A 540 25.28 -29.77 -12.57
C ALA A 540 23.82 -29.28 -12.39
N ALA A 541 22.91 -29.81 -13.21
CA ALA A 541 21.47 -29.55 -13.07
C ALA A 541 20.96 -29.87 -11.66
N TYR A 542 21.30 -31.05 -11.11
CA TYR A 542 20.92 -31.40 -9.73
C TYR A 542 21.48 -30.40 -8.71
N ARG A 543 22.76 -30.04 -8.81
CA ARG A 543 23.39 -29.09 -7.87
C ARG A 543 22.62 -27.76 -7.81
N PHE A 544 22.33 -27.18 -8.97
CA PHE A 544 21.66 -25.87 -9.04
C PHE A 544 20.16 -25.95 -8.71
N LEU A 545 19.45 -26.97 -9.20
CA LEU A 545 18.04 -27.19 -8.85
C LEU A 545 17.85 -27.50 -7.37
N ASN A 546 18.78 -28.23 -6.75
CA ASN A 546 18.75 -28.51 -5.31
C ASN A 546 19.02 -27.24 -4.48
N GLN A 547 19.86 -26.33 -4.97
CA GLN A 547 20.06 -25.02 -4.34
C GLN A 547 18.78 -24.18 -4.42
N ALA A 548 18.13 -24.12 -5.59
CA ALA A 548 16.83 -23.47 -5.74
C ALA A 548 15.77 -24.08 -4.81
N TYR A 549 15.71 -25.41 -4.71
CA TYR A 549 14.81 -26.12 -3.79
C TYR A 549 15.09 -25.79 -2.33
N THR A 550 16.36 -25.63 -1.94
CA THR A 550 16.73 -25.27 -0.56
C THR A 550 16.28 -23.85 -0.19
N LEU A 551 16.23 -22.94 -1.16
CA LEU A 551 15.78 -21.56 -0.98
C LEU A 551 14.26 -21.40 -1.11
N ASP A 552 13.57 -22.33 -1.77
CA ASP A 552 12.12 -22.33 -1.95
C ASP A 552 11.54 -23.75 -1.99
N PRO A 553 11.48 -24.49 -0.87
CA PRO A 553 11.11 -25.91 -0.87
C PRO A 553 9.65 -26.18 -1.24
N VAL A 554 8.78 -25.16 -1.12
CA VAL A 554 7.33 -25.26 -1.38
C VAL A 554 6.94 -24.63 -2.73
N GLY A 555 7.92 -24.33 -3.59
CA GLY A 555 7.68 -23.77 -4.92
C GLY A 555 6.82 -24.67 -5.84
N GLN A 556 5.97 -24.06 -6.67
CA GLN A 556 5.08 -24.78 -7.60
C GLN A 556 5.82 -25.46 -8.77
N GLN A 557 7.09 -25.10 -8.96
CA GLN A 557 7.98 -25.68 -9.96
C GLN A 557 8.41 -27.12 -9.62
N TRP A 558 8.28 -27.54 -8.35
CA TRP A 558 8.62 -28.90 -7.93
C TRP A 558 7.46 -29.85 -8.21
N ARG A 559 7.65 -30.75 -9.16
CA ARG A 559 6.66 -31.75 -9.57
C ARG A 559 7.33 -33.11 -9.63
N GLU A 560 6.59 -34.15 -9.27
CA GLU A 560 7.04 -35.52 -9.38
C GLU A 560 7.50 -35.84 -10.81
N GLY A 561 8.70 -36.39 -10.95
CA GLY A 561 9.32 -36.69 -12.25
C GLY A 561 9.80 -35.45 -13.01
N GLY A 562 9.80 -34.28 -12.37
CA GLY A 562 10.33 -33.04 -12.94
C GLY A 562 11.87 -33.01 -13.02
N PRO A 563 12.45 -31.89 -13.50
CA PRO A 563 13.90 -31.75 -13.71
C PRO A 563 14.75 -32.07 -12.48
N LEU A 564 14.31 -31.68 -11.27
CA LEU A 564 15.02 -31.94 -10.02
C LEU A 564 15.07 -33.44 -9.71
N ASP A 565 13.94 -34.14 -9.82
CA ASP A 565 13.84 -35.59 -9.57
C ASP A 565 14.68 -36.38 -10.56
N VAL A 566 14.56 -36.07 -11.86
CA VAL A 566 15.35 -36.74 -12.91
C VAL A 566 16.84 -36.55 -12.70
N SER A 567 17.25 -35.34 -12.34
CA SER A 567 18.67 -35.02 -12.08
C SER A 567 19.17 -35.71 -10.81
N ARG A 568 18.38 -35.72 -9.74
CA ARG A 568 18.66 -36.45 -8.48
C ARG A 568 18.83 -37.95 -8.73
N ASP A 569 17.93 -38.54 -9.50
CA ASP A 569 17.98 -39.96 -9.84
C ASP A 569 19.22 -40.31 -10.68
N ALA A 570 19.64 -39.42 -11.58
CA ALA A 570 20.87 -39.60 -12.34
C ALA A 570 22.10 -39.55 -11.42
N VAL A 571 22.14 -38.61 -10.48
CA VAL A 571 23.20 -38.51 -9.46
C VAL A 571 23.27 -39.78 -8.62
N ASN A 572 22.13 -40.28 -8.13
CA ASN A 572 22.03 -41.52 -7.36
C ASN A 572 22.50 -42.76 -8.16
N ARG A 573 22.42 -42.72 -9.50
CA ARG A 573 22.94 -43.76 -10.41
C ARG A 573 24.41 -43.55 -10.82
N GLY A 574 25.12 -42.62 -10.18
CA GLY A 574 26.55 -42.36 -10.41
C GLY A 574 26.84 -41.42 -11.59
N ALA A 575 25.89 -40.59 -12.03
CA ALA A 575 26.14 -39.65 -13.13
C ALA A 575 27.23 -38.61 -12.81
N CYS A 576 27.49 -38.31 -11.52
CA CYS A 576 28.54 -37.39 -11.10
C CYS A 576 29.94 -38.02 -11.09
N GLU A 577 30.06 -39.35 -11.10
CA GLU A 577 31.33 -40.09 -10.98
C GLU A 577 31.95 -40.40 -12.35
N ARG A 578 31.14 -40.37 -13.42
CA ARG A 578 31.58 -40.58 -14.80
C ARG A 578 32.07 -39.26 -15.41
N ARG A 579 33.22 -38.76 -14.96
CA ARG A 579 33.91 -37.64 -15.62
C ARG A 579 34.97 -38.12 -16.60
#